data_AF-A0A3B9CV13-F1
#
_entry.id   AF-A0A3B9CV13-F1
#
_cell.length_a   1.000
_cell.length_b   1.000
_cell.length_c   1.000
_cell.angle_alpha   90.00
_cell.angle_beta   90.00
_cell.angle_gamma   90.00
#
_symmetry.space_group_name_H-M   'P 1'
#
loop_
_entity.id
_entity.type
_entity.pdbx_description
1 polymer ?
#
loop_
_entity_poly.entity_id
_entity_poly.type
_entity_poly.pdbx_seq_one_letter_code
_entity_poly.pdbx_strand_id
1 'polypeptide(L)'
;MSLEWFDGDWSAFSQVQMDLRNPSPEAQDLMLKVFDREHEKHNFDYDDRFHQEVHLPAGEAITVMVSLDAVKHAPKTREMNMNDIRILELYAIEPNEAFVFFIDNVRLIP
;
A
#
# COMPACT_ATOMS: atom_id res chain seq x y z
N MET A 1 -7.07 -0.03 -6.63
CA MET A 1 -6.98 -1.45 -7.03
C MET A 1 -6.47 -2.22 -5.83
N SER A 2 -7.25 -3.21 -5.38
CA SER A 2 -6.87 -4.09 -4.27
C SER A 2 -6.15 -5.33 -4.77
N LEU A 3 -5.10 -5.77 -4.08
CA LEU A 3 -4.34 -6.99 -4.36
C LEU A 3 -4.75 -8.07 -3.37
N GLU A 4 -5.97 -8.59 -3.49
CA GLU A 4 -6.57 -9.53 -2.52
C GLU A 4 -5.79 -10.85 -2.36
N TRP A 5 -4.97 -11.23 -3.36
CA TRP A 5 -4.08 -12.39 -3.31
C TRP A 5 -2.83 -12.19 -2.44
N PHE A 6 -2.66 -10.98 -1.87
CA PHE A 6 -1.57 -10.61 -0.99
C PHE A 6 -1.99 -10.60 0.49
N ASP A 7 -3.15 -11.18 0.81
CA ASP A 7 -3.61 -11.38 2.19
C ASP A 7 -2.83 -12.51 2.89
N GLY A 8 -2.81 -12.48 4.23
CA GLY A 8 -2.21 -13.53 5.05
C GLY A 8 -1.17 -13.04 6.05
N ASP A 9 -0.25 -13.94 6.39
CA ASP A 9 0.74 -13.76 7.44
C ASP A 9 1.98 -13.03 6.91
N TRP A 10 2.16 -11.79 7.37
CA TRP A 10 3.28 -10.91 7.06
C TRP A 10 4.29 -10.82 8.22
N SER A 11 4.09 -11.56 9.33
CA SER A 11 4.88 -11.42 10.56
C SER A 11 6.36 -11.82 10.43
N ALA A 12 6.68 -12.65 9.44
CA ALA A 12 8.04 -13.12 9.17
C ALA A 12 8.84 -12.20 8.22
N PHE A 13 8.27 -11.07 7.82
CA PHE A 13 8.84 -10.17 6.82
C PHE A 13 9.16 -8.79 7.42
N SER A 14 10.11 -8.10 6.81
CA SER A 14 10.56 -6.76 7.19
C SER A 14 10.00 -5.67 6.28
N GLN A 15 9.71 -5.98 5.01
CA GLN A 15 9.26 -4.99 4.04
C GLN A 15 8.23 -5.54 3.04
N VAL A 16 7.38 -4.65 2.52
CA VAL A 16 6.70 -4.85 1.24
C VAL A 16 7.37 -3.98 0.18
N GLN A 17 7.63 -4.57 -0.98
CA GLN A 17 8.27 -3.91 -2.11
C GLN A 17 7.42 -4.09 -3.37
N MET A 18 7.36 -3.05 -4.20
CA MET A 18 6.73 -3.09 -5.52
C MET A 18 7.41 -2.11 -6.47
N ASP A 19 7.41 -2.45 -7.75
CA ASP A 19 7.90 -1.57 -8.80
C ASP A 19 6.69 -0.90 -9.47
N LEU A 20 6.73 0.43 -9.57
CA LEU A 20 5.69 1.24 -10.19
C LEU A 20 6.26 1.95 -11.41
N ARG A 21 5.47 2.07 -12.47
CA ARG A 21 5.85 2.84 -13.67
C ARG A 21 4.69 3.70 -14.15
N ASN A 22 4.99 4.97 -14.40
CA ASN A 22 4.06 5.90 -15.01
C ASN A 22 4.48 6.21 -16.46
N PRO A 23 3.73 5.75 -17.46
CA PRO A 23 3.99 6.08 -18.87
C PRO A 23 3.51 7.49 -19.25
N SER A 24 2.74 8.17 -18.39
CA SER A 24 2.17 9.49 -18.65
C SER A 24 3.25 10.58 -18.62
N PRO A 25 3.10 11.67 -19.41
CA PRO A 25 3.93 12.86 -19.30
C PRO A 25 3.66 13.70 -18.04
N GLU A 26 2.64 13.36 -17.25
CA GLU A 26 2.29 14.04 -16.01
C GLU A 26 2.57 13.15 -14.80
N ALA A 27 3.08 13.74 -13.72
CA ALA A 27 3.26 13.05 -12.45
C ALA A 27 1.91 12.84 -11.75
N GLN A 28 1.82 11.82 -10.90
CA GLN A 28 0.59 11.49 -10.18
C GLN A 28 0.92 11.00 -8.78
N ASP A 29 0.21 11.51 -7.79
CA ASP A 29 0.29 11.00 -6.43
C ASP A 29 -0.69 9.83 -6.26
N LEU A 30 -0.18 8.77 -5.66
CA LEU A 30 -0.94 7.56 -5.32
C LEU A 30 -1.03 7.44 -3.81
N MET A 31 -2.09 6.79 -3.33
CA MET A 31 -2.23 6.38 -1.94
C MET A 31 -2.06 4.87 -1.84
N LEU A 32 -1.07 4.45 -1.07
CA LEU A 32 -0.89 3.07 -0.64
C LEU A 32 -1.62 2.86 0.68
N LYS A 33 -2.46 1.84 0.78
CA LYS A 33 -3.22 1.47 1.97
C LYS A 33 -2.93 0.02 2.35
N VAL A 34 -2.71 -0.22 3.63
CA VAL A 34 -2.63 -1.58 4.19
C VAL A 34 -3.53 -1.67 5.42
N PHE A 35 -4.28 -2.76 5.54
CA PHE A 35 -5.03 -3.07 6.76
C PHE A 35 -5.20 -4.57 6.97
N ASP A 36 -5.47 -4.96 8.22
CA ASP A 36 -5.71 -6.32 8.67
C ASP A 36 -7.20 -6.62 8.88
N ARG A 37 -7.52 -7.85 9.27
CA ARG A 37 -8.92 -8.26 9.52
C ARG A 37 -9.60 -7.49 10.65
N GLU A 38 -8.86 -6.91 11.59
CA GLU A 38 -9.46 -6.17 12.69
C GLU A 38 -10.06 -4.84 12.22
N HIS A 39 -9.44 -4.19 11.23
CA HIS A 39 -9.96 -2.96 10.64
C HIS A 39 -11.40 -3.10 10.12
N GLU A 40 -11.75 -4.23 9.50
CA GLU A 40 -13.12 -4.52 9.04
C GLU A 40 -14.12 -4.59 10.21
N LYS A 41 -13.68 -5.08 11.37
CA LYS A 41 -14.49 -5.17 12.59
C LYS A 41 -14.63 -3.81 13.28
N HIS A 42 -13.70 -2.90 13.04
CA HIS A 42 -13.72 -1.53 13.55
C HIS A 42 -14.42 -0.55 12.61
N ASN A 43 -15.34 -1.03 11.76
CA ASN A 43 -16.12 -0.22 10.82
C ASN A 43 -15.25 0.60 9.85
N PHE A 44 -14.09 0.08 9.46
CA PHE A 44 -13.17 0.74 8.54
C PHE A 44 -12.68 2.13 9.02
N ASP A 45 -12.39 2.26 10.31
CA ASP A 45 -11.87 3.50 10.90
C ASP A 45 -10.58 3.95 10.20
N TYR A 46 -10.58 5.19 9.70
CA TYR A 46 -9.46 5.79 8.98
C TYR A 46 -8.15 5.73 9.77
N ASP A 47 -8.22 5.89 11.09
CA ASP A 47 -7.06 5.89 11.98
C ASP A 47 -6.58 4.49 12.37
N ASP A 48 -7.27 3.45 11.90
CA ASP A 48 -7.01 2.03 12.16
C ASP A 48 -6.41 1.31 10.95
N ARG A 49 -5.55 1.99 10.18
CA ARG A 49 -4.90 1.45 9.00
C ARG A 49 -3.61 2.19 8.67
N PHE A 50 -2.76 1.55 7.89
CA PHE A 50 -1.63 2.22 7.28
C PHE A 50 -2.08 2.94 6.01
N HIS A 51 -1.57 4.16 5.82
CA HIS A 51 -1.65 4.86 4.55
C HIS A 51 -0.36 5.65 4.30
N GLN A 52 0.10 5.68 3.06
CA GLN A 52 1.26 6.46 2.66
C GLN A 52 1.06 6.98 1.24
N GLU A 53 1.35 8.27 1.05
CA GLU A 53 1.43 8.87 -0.28
C GLU A 53 2.69 8.39 -1.01
N VAL A 54 2.52 8.05 -2.28
CA VAL A 54 3.58 7.65 -3.19
C VAL A 54 3.56 8.61 -4.37
N HIS A 55 4.58 9.45 -4.46
CA HIS A 55 4.78 10.30 -5.62
C HIS A 55 5.30 9.46 -6.79
N LEU A 56 4.53 9.40 -7.89
CA LEU A 56 4.91 8.66 -9.08
C LEU A 56 5.30 9.65 -10.21
N PRO A 57 6.61 9.85 -10.47
CA PRO A 57 7.07 10.86 -11.41
C PRO A 57 6.62 10.59 -12.85
N ALA A 58 6.55 11.64 -13.66
CA ALA A 58 6.22 11.55 -15.08
C ALA A 58 7.25 10.72 -15.86
N GLY A 59 6.78 9.76 -16.66
CA GLY A 59 7.64 8.98 -17.56
C GLY A 59 8.63 8.01 -16.90
N GLU A 60 8.61 7.87 -15.57
CA GLU A 60 9.62 7.13 -14.82
C GLU A 60 9.10 5.82 -14.20
N ALA A 61 10.05 4.97 -13.82
CA ALA A 61 9.82 3.80 -12.99
C ALA A 61 10.52 3.97 -11.64
N ILE A 62 9.82 3.65 -10.56
CA ILE A 62 10.35 3.73 -9.20
C ILE A 62 10.10 2.41 -8.46
N THR A 63 10.91 2.16 -7.45
CA THR A 63 10.70 1.06 -6.50
C THR A 63 10.19 1.66 -5.18
N VAL A 64 9.00 1.23 -4.76
CA VAL A 64 8.43 1.59 -3.46
C VAL A 64 8.82 0.51 -2.47
N MET A 65 9.37 0.93 -1.32
CA MET A 65 9.72 0.05 -0.19
C MET A 65 9.04 0.58 1.06
N VAL A 66 8.22 -0.24 1.69
CA VAL A 66 7.52 0.11 2.93
C VAL A 66 7.96 -0.83 4.04
N SER A 67 8.42 -0.25 5.14
CA SER A 67 8.75 -0.99 6.35
C SER A 67 7.48 -1.59 6.96
N LEU A 68 7.50 -2.90 7.22
CA LEU A 68 6.40 -3.56 7.92
C LEU A 68 6.33 -3.18 9.40
N ASP A 69 7.43 -2.65 9.97
CA ASP A 69 7.39 -2.03 11.29
C ASP A 69 6.54 -0.75 11.29
N ALA A 70 6.62 0.06 10.23
CA ALA A 70 5.79 1.24 10.07
C ALA A 70 4.31 0.86 9.85
N VAL A 71 4.04 -0.19 9.07
CA VAL A 71 2.69 -0.73 8.86
C VAL A 71 2.11 -1.23 10.19
N LYS A 72 2.89 -1.99 10.95
CA LYS A 72 2.51 -2.55 12.24
C LYS A 72 2.08 -1.48 13.24
N HIS A 73 2.79 -0.36 13.29
CA HIS A 73 2.53 0.71 14.25
C HIS A 73 1.67 1.86 13.69
N ALA A 74 1.10 1.70 12.49
CA ALA A 74 0.30 2.73 11.85
C ALA A 74 -1.05 3.01 12.53
N PRO A 75 -1.81 1.98 12.97
CA PRO A 75 -3.05 2.22 13.70
C PRO A 75 -2.79 2.99 15.00
N LYS A 76 -3.61 4.01 15.30
CA LYS A 76 -3.35 4.91 16.43
C LYS A 76 -3.52 4.27 17.81
N THR A 77 -4.37 3.26 17.92
CA THR A 77 -4.84 2.72 19.21
C THR A 77 -4.41 1.28 19.46
N ARG A 78 -3.76 0.63 18.48
CA ARG A 78 -3.29 -0.77 18.55
C ARG A 78 -2.13 -0.99 17.60
N GLU A 79 -1.50 -2.15 17.70
CA GLU A 79 -0.63 -2.65 16.63
C GLU A 79 -1.48 -3.42 15.61
N MET A 80 -1.17 -3.26 14.33
CA MET A 80 -1.77 -4.05 13.26
C MET A 80 -1.38 -5.53 13.44
N ASN A 81 -2.36 -6.42 13.31
CA ASN A 81 -2.15 -7.86 13.35
C ASN A 81 -1.50 -8.34 12.05
N MET A 82 -0.17 -8.35 12.05
CA MET A 82 0.64 -8.76 10.91
C MET A 82 0.43 -10.23 10.52
N ASN A 83 -0.17 -11.07 11.37
CA ASN A 83 -0.47 -12.47 11.03
C ASN A 83 -1.70 -12.61 10.12
N ASP A 84 -2.50 -11.55 9.96
CA ASP A 84 -3.77 -11.59 9.25
C ASP A 84 -4.03 -10.28 8.48
N ILE A 85 -3.05 -9.89 7.66
CA ILE A 85 -3.21 -8.77 6.72
C ILE A 85 -4.27 -9.12 5.68
N ARG A 86 -5.15 -8.17 5.37
CA ARG A 86 -6.30 -8.39 4.47
C ARG A 86 -6.15 -7.69 3.14
N ILE A 87 -5.71 -6.44 3.16
CA ILE A 87 -5.67 -5.61 1.96
C ILE A 87 -4.33 -4.92 1.86
N LEU A 88 -3.76 -5.00 0.65
CA LEU A 88 -2.81 -4.06 0.08
C LEU A 88 -3.51 -3.38 -1.10
N GLU A 89 -3.73 -2.06 -1.00
CA GLU A 89 -4.44 -1.30 -2.03
C GLU A 89 -3.64 -0.09 -2.47
N LEU A 90 -3.59 0.14 -3.77
CA LEU A 90 -2.97 1.32 -4.38
C LEU A 90 -3.99 2.02 -5.29
N TYR A 91 -4.17 3.33 -5.13
CA TYR A 91 -5.11 4.13 -5.92
C TYR A 91 -4.61 5.55 -6.14
N ALA A 92 -5.01 6.17 -7.25
CA ALA A 92 -4.65 7.57 -7.55
C ALA A 92 -5.44 8.54 -6.68
N ILE A 93 -4.77 9.61 -6.24
CA ILE A 93 -5.37 10.71 -5.47
C ILE A 93 -5.78 11.80 -6.47
N GLU A 94 -7.07 12.13 -6.50
CA GLU A 94 -7.65 13.23 -7.29
C GLU A 94 -7.06 13.36 -8.72
N PRO A 95 -7.08 12.30 -9.56
CA PRO A 95 -6.49 12.40 -10.89
C PRO A 95 -7.32 13.37 -11.76
N ASN A 96 -6.65 14.39 -12.32
CA ASN A 96 -7.29 15.39 -13.17
C ASN A 96 -7.79 14.82 -14.51
N GLU A 97 -7.13 13.75 -14.99
CA GLU A 97 -7.45 13.05 -16.23
C GLU A 97 -7.39 11.53 -16.03
N ALA A 98 -7.77 10.77 -17.06
CA ALA A 98 -7.65 9.31 -17.03
C ALA A 98 -6.18 8.90 -16.85
N PHE A 99 -5.86 8.33 -15.69
CA PHE A 99 -4.50 7.95 -15.32
C PHE A 99 -4.27 6.44 -15.48
N VAL A 100 -3.17 6.08 -16.14
CA VAL A 100 -2.71 4.68 -16.27
C VAL A 100 -1.33 4.58 -15.67
N PHE A 101 -1.12 3.57 -14.83
CA PHE A 101 0.19 3.18 -14.32
C PHE A 101 0.33 1.66 -14.34
N PHE A 102 1.57 1.20 -14.29
CA PHE A 102 1.89 -0.21 -14.17
C PHE A 102 2.43 -0.51 -12.77
N ILE A 103 2.07 -1.67 -12.26
CA ILE A 103 2.63 -2.27 -11.04
C ILE A 103 3.21 -3.63 -11.42
N ASP A 104 4.42 -3.91 -10.92
CA ASP A 104 5.09 -5.19 -11.11
C ASP A 104 5.84 -5.57 -9.83
N ASN A 105 6.31 -6.82 -9.75
CA ASN A 105 7.27 -7.26 -8.75
C ASN A 105 6.85 -7.06 -7.28
N VAL A 106 5.54 -7.14 -7.00
CA VAL A 106 4.99 -7.02 -5.64
C VAL A 106 5.44 -8.22 -4.80
N ARG A 107 6.17 -7.95 -3.71
CA ARG A 107 6.80 -9.00 -2.88
C ARG A 107 6.96 -8.57 -1.43
N LEU A 108 6.95 -9.56 -0.54
CA LEU A 108 7.37 -9.41 0.85
C LEU A 108 8.83 -9.82 0.97
N ILE A 109 9.61 -9.04 1.72
CA ILE A 109 11.05 -9.25 1.93
C ILE A 109 11.27 -9.64 3.40
N PRO A 110 12.01 -10.72 3.70
CA PRO A 110 12.36 -11.13 5.07
C PRO A 110 13.06 -10.05 5.88
#